data_AF-A0A7V0Z6U9-F1
#
_entry.id   AF-A0A7V0Z6U9-F1
#
_cell.length_a   1.000
_cell.length_b   1.000
_cell.length_c   1.000
_cell.angle_alpha   90.00
_cell.angle_beta   90.00
_cell.angle_gamma   90.00
#
_symmetry.space_group_name_H-M   'P 1'
#
loop_
_entity.id
_entity.type
_entity.pdbx_description
1 polymer ?
#
loop_
_entity_poly.entity_id
_entity_poly.type
_entity_poly.pdbx_seq_one_letter_code
_entity_poly.pdbx_strand_id
1 'polypeptide(L)'
;MTISGGEQNTTSGDYATIGGGYGDTVMSVYGVVSGGWRNRAGDEPADTGVVIAGGYYNLANAKYTTIAGGYRNNTSYAGATVAGGFFNVASGLASTVNGGYTDTASGDYATVSGGNRNKALGFRSTVGGGYNNSAINFDATVGGGAVNIASGQGAVISGGENNTASGWNATVGGGYYNVASGVYATVAGG
;
A
#
# COMPACT_ATOMS: atom_id res chain seq x y z
N MET A 1 29.07 -5.99 -3.20
CA MET A 1 28.37 -4.71 -3.42
C MET A 1 28.72 -4.24 -4.82
N THR A 2 27.74 -3.69 -5.54
CA THR A 2 27.93 -3.20 -6.91
C THR A 2 27.21 -1.86 -7.08
N ILE A 3 27.91 -0.84 -7.58
CA ILE A 3 27.32 0.41 -8.07
C ILE A 3 27.79 0.57 -9.50
N SER A 4 26.89 0.41 -10.47
CA SER A 4 27.28 0.39 -11.89
C SER A 4 27.51 1.78 -12.50
N GLY A 5 27.04 2.86 -11.84
CA GLY A 5 27.26 4.23 -12.28
C GLY A 5 26.50 5.27 -11.45
N GLY A 6 26.51 6.51 -11.92
CA GLY A 6 25.81 7.63 -11.27
C GLY A 6 26.66 8.40 -10.25
N GLU A 7 25.99 9.20 -9.42
CA GLU A 7 26.64 10.06 -8.42
C GLU A 7 25.94 9.92 -7.06
N GLN A 8 26.68 10.04 -5.95
CA GLN A 8 26.13 10.02 -4.58
C GLN A 8 25.37 8.74 -4.18
N ASN A 9 25.59 7.64 -4.90
CA ASN A 9 25.01 6.34 -4.56
C ASN A 9 25.78 5.68 -3.42
N THR A 10 25.07 5.07 -2.46
CA THR A 10 25.67 4.45 -1.26
C THR A 10 25.14 3.04 -1.04
N THR A 11 26.03 2.08 -0.82
CA THR A 11 25.65 0.70 -0.44
C THR A 11 26.35 0.30 0.85
N SER A 12 25.61 -0.28 1.79
CA SER A 12 26.18 -0.88 3.02
C SER A 12 25.70 -2.32 3.28
N GLY A 13 24.68 -2.79 2.57
CA GLY A 13 24.21 -4.17 2.67
C GLY A 13 25.09 -5.16 1.90
N ASP A 14 25.30 -6.34 2.46
CA ASP A 14 26.01 -7.42 1.77
C ASP A 14 25.28 -7.81 0.48
N TYR A 15 26.03 -8.00 -0.61
CA TYR A 15 25.49 -8.29 -1.95
C TYR A 15 24.51 -7.24 -2.52
N ALA A 16 24.45 -6.03 -1.94
CA ALA A 16 23.63 -4.94 -2.44
C ALA A 16 24.06 -4.48 -3.84
N THR A 17 23.08 -4.09 -4.66
CA THR A 17 23.29 -3.60 -6.04
C THR A 17 22.54 -2.28 -6.28
N ILE A 18 23.26 -1.29 -6.82
CA ILE A 18 22.71 -0.08 -7.43
C ILE A 18 23.07 -0.06 -8.91
N GLY A 19 22.07 -0.05 -9.79
CA GLY A 19 22.29 -0.07 -11.24
C GLY A 19 22.74 1.27 -11.85
N GLY A 20 22.53 2.38 -11.15
CA GLY A 20 22.89 3.74 -11.61
C GLY A 20 22.09 4.80 -10.85
N GLY A 21 22.03 6.04 -11.35
CA GLY A 21 21.16 7.07 -10.78
C GLY A 21 21.88 8.08 -9.90
N TYR A 22 21.13 8.77 -9.03
CA TYR A 22 21.66 9.82 -8.17
C TYR A 22 21.12 9.72 -6.75
N GLY A 23 22.03 9.61 -5.78
CA GLY A 23 21.66 9.64 -4.35
C GLY A 23 20.91 8.39 -3.88
N ASP A 24 20.96 7.29 -4.62
CA ASP A 24 20.30 6.04 -4.24
C ASP A 24 21.07 5.35 -3.10
N THR A 25 20.35 4.75 -2.15
CA THR A 25 20.93 4.10 -0.97
C THR A 25 20.40 2.68 -0.83
N VAL A 26 21.29 1.69 -0.69
CA VAL A 26 20.91 0.29 -0.41
C VAL A 26 21.63 -0.21 0.83
N MET A 27 20.88 -0.41 1.91
CA MET A 27 21.40 -0.88 3.20
C MET A 27 21.04 -2.34 3.50
N SER A 28 20.00 -2.85 2.85
CA SER A 28 19.57 -4.25 3.02
C SER A 28 20.52 -5.25 2.35
N VAL A 29 20.64 -6.43 2.97
CA VAL A 29 21.38 -7.57 2.40
C VAL A 29 20.61 -8.12 1.18
N TYR A 30 21.29 -8.32 0.05
CA TYR A 30 20.66 -8.60 -1.25
C TYR A 30 19.70 -7.50 -1.73
N GLY A 31 19.82 -6.28 -1.20
CA GLY A 31 19.02 -5.15 -1.65
C GLY A 31 19.34 -4.75 -3.09
N VAL A 32 18.31 -4.30 -3.81
CA VAL A 32 18.46 -3.82 -5.19
C VAL A 32 17.77 -2.48 -5.35
N VAL A 33 18.51 -1.50 -5.87
CA VAL A 33 17.93 -0.31 -6.53
C VAL A 33 18.41 -0.32 -7.98
N SER A 34 17.52 -0.54 -8.95
CA SER A 34 17.97 -0.59 -10.36
C SER A 34 18.45 0.79 -10.87
N GLY A 35 18.00 1.88 -10.24
CA GLY A 35 18.49 3.24 -10.43
C GLY A 35 17.43 4.27 -10.05
N GLY A 36 17.58 5.50 -10.57
CA GLY A 36 16.62 6.57 -10.33
C GLY A 36 17.24 7.71 -9.53
N TRP A 37 16.46 8.31 -8.63
CA TRP A 37 16.91 9.43 -7.84
C TRP A 37 16.41 9.34 -6.40
N ARG A 38 17.36 9.28 -5.46
CA ARG A 38 17.14 9.24 -4.00
C ARG A 38 16.18 8.16 -3.53
N ASN A 39 16.29 6.94 -4.05
CA ASN A 39 15.59 5.79 -3.52
C ASN A 39 16.38 5.19 -2.34
N ARG A 40 15.68 4.64 -1.34
CA ARG A 40 16.29 3.97 -0.18
C ARG A 40 15.74 2.56 -0.03
N ALA A 41 16.60 1.55 -0.14
CA ALA A 41 16.27 0.14 0.07
C ALA A 41 16.92 -0.39 1.35
N GLY A 42 16.12 -0.48 2.40
CA GLY A 42 16.46 -0.86 3.77
C GLY A 42 16.55 0.35 4.69
N ASP A 43 16.17 0.18 5.95
CA ASP A 43 16.43 1.14 7.02
C ASP A 43 17.17 0.55 8.23
N GLU A 44 17.18 -0.77 8.37
CA GLU A 44 17.88 -1.51 9.43
C GLU A 44 18.87 -2.54 8.86
N PRO A 45 19.97 -2.88 9.58
CA PRO A 45 20.93 -3.89 9.13
C PRO A 45 20.34 -5.30 8.93
N ALA A 46 19.21 -5.59 9.60
CA ALA A 46 18.52 -6.87 9.50
C ALA A 46 17.65 -6.99 8.24
N ASP A 47 17.45 -5.91 7.48
CA ASP A 47 16.69 -5.95 6.25
C ASP A 47 17.38 -6.77 5.18
N THR A 48 16.60 -7.57 4.45
CA THR A 48 17.11 -8.39 3.35
C THR A 48 16.11 -8.48 2.20
N GLY A 49 16.62 -8.62 0.98
CA GLY A 49 15.80 -8.84 -0.22
C GLY A 49 14.87 -7.69 -0.56
N VAL A 50 15.26 -6.45 -0.25
CA VAL A 50 14.47 -5.25 -0.58
C VAL A 50 14.71 -4.88 -2.04
N VAL A 51 13.64 -4.60 -2.77
CA VAL A 51 13.73 -4.23 -4.19
C VAL A 51 13.07 -2.89 -4.45
N ILE A 52 13.80 -1.98 -5.08
CA ILE A 52 13.26 -0.80 -5.74
C ILE A 52 13.68 -0.83 -7.21
N ALA A 53 12.74 -1.04 -8.11
CA ALA A 53 13.08 -1.13 -9.54
C ALA A 53 13.36 0.25 -10.19
N GLY A 54 13.05 1.36 -9.51
CA GLY A 54 13.48 2.69 -9.91
C GLY A 54 12.65 3.82 -9.31
N GLY A 55 12.60 4.96 -10.00
CA GLY A 55 11.75 6.09 -9.65
C GLY A 55 12.47 7.13 -8.78
N TYR A 56 11.69 7.89 -8.01
CA TYR A 56 12.16 9.08 -7.30
C TYR A 56 11.64 9.11 -5.86
N TYR A 57 12.55 9.20 -4.89
CA TYR A 57 12.22 9.21 -3.45
C TYR A 57 11.40 8.01 -2.94
N ASN A 58 11.58 6.82 -3.51
CA ASN A 58 10.92 5.64 -2.96
C ASN A 58 11.67 5.11 -1.73
N LEU A 59 10.93 4.72 -0.69
CA LEU A 59 11.46 4.21 0.58
C LEU A 59 10.95 2.79 0.81
N ALA A 60 11.83 1.81 0.79
CA ALA A 60 11.50 0.43 1.09
C ALA A 60 12.25 0.00 2.35
N ASN A 61 11.58 0.07 3.50
CA ASN A 61 12.18 0.10 4.84
C ASN A 61 11.86 -1.16 5.66
N ALA A 62 11.75 -2.33 5.00
CA ALA A 62 11.61 -3.60 5.70
C ALA A 62 12.01 -4.77 4.80
N LYS A 63 12.41 -5.89 5.41
CA LYS A 63 12.72 -7.13 4.68
C LYS A 63 11.67 -7.54 3.64
N TYR A 64 12.13 -8.03 2.50
CA TYR A 64 11.32 -8.55 1.40
C TYR A 64 10.29 -7.56 0.82
N THR A 65 10.47 -6.26 1.05
CA THR A 65 9.59 -5.25 0.46
C THR A 65 9.93 -5.00 -0.99
N THR A 66 8.91 -4.62 -1.77
CA THR A 66 9.08 -4.31 -3.19
C THR A 66 8.40 -2.98 -3.53
N ILE A 67 9.13 -2.09 -4.19
CA ILE A 67 8.59 -0.92 -4.88
C ILE A 67 8.99 -0.98 -6.35
N ALA A 68 8.03 -1.19 -7.25
CA ALA A 68 8.38 -1.33 -8.68
C ALA A 68 8.73 0.03 -9.34
N GLY A 69 8.44 1.15 -8.69
CA GLY A 69 8.85 2.48 -9.14
C GLY A 69 7.95 3.59 -8.63
N GLY A 70 7.84 4.68 -9.39
CA GLY A 70 6.99 5.82 -9.07
C GLY A 70 7.69 6.90 -8.23
N TYR A 71 6.89 7.71 -7.53
CA TYR A 71 7.35 8.87 -6.79
C TYR A 71 6.87 8.84 -5.34
N ARG A 72 7.80 8.87 -4.39
CA ARG A 72 7.50 8.93 -2.94
C ARG A 72 6.61 7.79 -2.43
N ASN A 73 6.79 6.59 -2.95
CA ASN A 73 6.14 5.40 -2.39
C ASN A 73 6.91 4.91 -1.16
N ASN A 74 6.19 4.36 -0.18
CA ASN A 74 6.76 3.85 1.07
C ASN A 74 6.25 2.45 1.39
N THR A 75 7.17 1.53 1.68
CA THR A 75 6.87 0.21 2.27
C THR A 75 7.60 0.10 3.61
N SER A 76 6.92 -0.31 4.68
CA SER A 76 7.51 -0.24 6.04
C SER A 76 7.29 -1.51 6.88
N TYR A 77 6.77 -2.58 6.29
CA TYR A 77 6.65 -3.87 6.97
C TYR A 77 7.02 -5.02 6.05
N ALA A 78 7.38 -6.16 6.65
CA ALA A 78 7.87 -7.32 5.92
C ALA A 78 6.93 -7.76 4.80
N GLY A 79 7.48 -7.94 3.59
CA GLY A 79 6.71 -8.39 2.42
C GLY A 79 5.74 -7.37 1.83
N ALA A 80 5.69 -6.14 2.35
CA ALA A 80 4.81 -5.12 1.81
C ALA A 80 5.22 -4.72 0.38
N THR A 81 4.24 -4.46 -0.48
CA THR A 81 4.44 -4.20 -1.90
C THR A 81 3.74 -2.93 -2.34
N VAL A 82 4.45 -2.07 -3.07
CA VAL A 82 3.87 -0.98 -3.85
C VAL A 82 4.28 -1.14 -5.32
N ALA A 83 3.34 -1.45 -6.20
CA ALA A 83 3.71 -1.67 -7.61
C ALA A 83 4.02 -0.36 -8.38
N GLY A 84 3.72 0.80 -7.81
CA GLY A 84 4.09 2.10 -8.37
C GLY A 84 3.20 3.24 -7.90
N GLY A 85 3.06 4.28 -8.74
CA GLY A 85 2.22 5.44 -8.46
C GLY A 85 2.92 6.54 -7.65
N PHE A 86 2.13 7.36 -6.96
CA PHE A 86 2.59 8.55 -6.26
C PHE A 86 2.12 8.55 -4.81
N PHE A 87 3.04 8.73 -3.86
CA PHE A 87 2.72 8.86 -2.43
C PHE A 87 1.95 7.69 -1.82
N ASN A 88 2.11 6.48 -2.35
CA ASN A 88 1.43 5.30 -1.82
C ASN A 88 2.19 4.71 -0.63
N VAL A 89 1.45 4.16 0.33
CA VAL A 89 2.00 3.59 1.57
C VAL A 89 1.48 2.19 1.80
N ALA A 90 2.37 1.20 1.89
CA ALA A 90 2.05 -0.15 2.34
C ALA A 90 2.84 -0.45 3.63
N SER A 91 2.16 -0.42 4.77
CA SER A 91 2.81 -0.46 6.10
C SER A 91 2.33 -1.58 7.01
N GLY A 92 1.52 -2.52 6.51
CA GLY A 92 1.13 -3.73 7.23
C GLY A 92 1.91 -4.95 6.72
N LEU A 93 1.94 -6.02 7.51
CA LEU A 93 2.58 -7.27 7.11
C LEU A 93 2.01 -7.79 5.79
N ALA A 94 2.85 -7.97 4.78
CA ALA A 94 2.44 -8.40 3.44
C ALA A 94 1.29 -7.57 2.84
N SER A 95 1.17 -6.29 3.23
CA SER A 95 0.15 -5.40 2.65
C SER A 95 0.54 -4.95 1.23
N THR A 96 -0.46 -4.66 0.41
CA THR A 96 -0.24 -4.37 -1.00
C THR A 96 -0.97 -3.12 -1.45
N VAL A 97 -0.27 -2.24 -2.15
CA VAL A 97 -0.85 -1.15 -2.96
C VAL A 97 -0.42 -1.31 -4.41
N ASN A 98 -1.34 -1.65 -5.31
CA ASN A 98 -0.99 -1.91 -6.71
C ASN A 98 -0.62 -0.63 -7.51
N GLY A 99 -0.86 0.56 -6.97
CA GLY A 99 -0.56 1.83 -7.64
C GLY A 99 -1.49 2.94 -7.15
N GLY A 100 -1.63 4.00 -7.94
CA GLY A 100 -2.54 5.11 -7.64
C GLY A 100 -1.85 6.34 -7.04
N TYR A 101 -2.64 7.20 -6.40
CA TYR A 101 -2.18 8.43 -5.77
C TYR A 101 -2.64 8.49 -4.32
N THR A 102 -1.70 8.56 -3.38
CA THR A 102 -1.95 8.67 -1.93
C THR A 102 -2.80 7.55 -1.35
N ASP A 103 -2.66 6.33 -1.89
CA ASP A 103 -3.33 5.14 -1.38
C ASP A 103 -2.56 4.53 -0.19
N THR A 104 -3.27 3.94 0.77
CA THR A 104 -2.69 3.40 2.01
C THR A 104 -3.23 2.01 2.35
N ALA A 105 -2.35 1.02 2.46
CA ALA A 105 -2.64 -0.30 3.00
C ALA A 105 -1.83 -0.52 4.29
N SER A 106 -2.43 -0.22 5.45
CA SER A 106 -1.74 -0.27 6.75
C SER A 106 -2.13 -1.46 7.63
N GLY A 107 -3.20 -2.18 7.30
CA GLY A 107 -3.53 -3.43 7.96
C GLY A 107 -2.65 -4.58 7.46
N ASP A 108 -2.39 -5.57 8.32
CA ASP A 108 -1.71 -6.79 7.89
C ASP A 108 -2.56 -7.52 6.86
N TYR A 109 -1.93 -7.95 5.76
CA TYR A 109 -2.56 -8.55 4.59
C TYR A 109 -3.60 -7.64 3.91
N ALA A 110 -3.60 -6.35 4.21
CA ALA A 110 -4.53 -5.40 3.60
C ALA A 110 -4.14 -5.12 2.14
N THR A 111 -5.15 -4.87 1.31
CA THR A 111 -4.96 -4.62 -0.12
C THR A 111 -5.69 -3.37 -0.57
N VAL A 112 -4.98 -2.50 -1.30
CA VAL A 112 -5.57 -1.43 -2.11
C VAL A 112 -5.18 -1.67 -3.56
N SER A 113 -6.16 -1.94 -4.42
CA SER A 113 -5.88 -2.24 -5.84
C SER A 113 -5.50 -1.01 -6.66
N GLY A 114 -5.62 0.19 -6.10
CA GLY A 114 -5.19 1.47 -6.66
C GLY A 114 -6.24 2.56 -6.53
N GLY A 115 -6.14 3.62 -7.33
CA GLY A 115 -7.08 4.74 -7.33
C GLY A 115 -6.48 6.01 -6.72
N ASN A 116 -7.27 6.70 -5.90
CA ASN A 116 -6.88 7.95 -5.28
C ASN A 116 -7.41 8.03 -3.84
N ARG A 117 -6.52 8.17 -2.86
CA ARG A 117 -6.84 8.35 -1.43
C ARG A 117 -7.59 7.18 -0.78
N ASN A 118 -7.43 5.97 -1.30
CA ASN A 118 -8.06 4.77 -0.74
C ASN A 118 -7.28 4.24 0.45
N LYS A 119 -8.00 3.70 1.45
CA LYS A 119 -7.43 3.27 2.74
C LYS A 119 -7.92 1.89 3.14
N ALA A 120 -7.03 0.91 3.17
CA ALA A 120 -7.27 -0.41 3.77
C ALA A 120 -6.48 -0.50 5.10
N LEU A 121 -7.16 -0.27 6.22
CA LEU A 121 -6.52 -0.06 7.53
C LEU A 121 -6.60 -1.27 8.48
N GLY A 122 -7.53 -2.20 8.24
CA GLY A 122 -7.78 -3.35 9.10
C GLY A 122 -7.06 -4.60 8.62
N PHE A 123 -6.87 -5.57 9.51
CA PHE A 123 -6.32 -6.88 9.16
C PHE A 123 -7.18 -7.54 8.06
N ARG A 124 -6.54 -7.96 6.96
CA ARG A 124 -7.17 -8.50 5.73
C ARG A 124 -8.23 -7.58 5.11
N SER A 125 -8.21 -6.28 5.39
CA SER A 125 -9.16 -5.35 4.79
C SER A 125 -8.80 -5.07 3.33
N THR A 126 -9.82 -4.80 2.51
CA THR A 126 -9.64 -4.64 1.07
C THR A 126 -10.35 -3.39 0.56
N VAL A 127 -9.66 -2.61 -0.28
CA VAL A 127 -10.26 -1.60 -1.14
C VAL A 127 -9.95 -1.93 -2.60
N GLY A 128 -10.98 -2.25 -3.38
CA GLY A 128 -10.86 -2.61 -4.80
C GLY A 128 -10.50 -1.44 -5.72
N GLY A 129 -10.63 -0.19 -5.24
CA GLY A 129 -10.14 1.01 -5.92
C GLY A 129 -11.05 2.22 -5.72
N GLY A 130 -11.02 3.16 -6.66
CA GLY A 130 -11.90 4.34 -6.66
C GLY A 130 -11.31 5.58 -6.00
N TYR A 131 -12.15 6.44 -5.42
CA TYR A 131 -11.76 7.70 -4.80
C TYR A 131 -12.14 7.76 -3.32
N ASN A 132 -11.17 7.92 -2.43
CA ASN A 132 -11.38 8.21 -1.02
C ASN A 132 -12.24 7.15 -0.27
N ASN A 133 -12.09 5.87 -0.60
CA ASN A 133 -12.76 4.78 0.10
C ASN A 133 -11.95 4.32 1.32
N SER A 134 -12.61 3.85 2.38
CA SER A 134 -11.98 3.37 3.60
C SER A 134 -12.56 2.05 4.10
N ALA A 135 -11.71 1.02 4.20
CA ALA A 135 -12.00 -0.27 4.83
C ALA A 135 -11.18 -0.38 6.15
N ILE A 136 -11.83 -0.10 7.28
CA ILE A 136 -11.14 0.27 8.53
C ILE A 136 -10.84 -0.91 9.45
N ASN A 137 -11.76 -1.88 9.55
CA ASN A 137 -11.69 -2.95 10.54
C ASN A 137 -11.31 -4.31 9.92
N PHE A 138 -11.13 -5.33 10.75
CA PHE A 138 -10.82 -6.70 10.33
C PHE A 138 -11.82 -7.19 9.28
N ASP A 139 -11.32 -7.75 8.18
CA ASP A 139 -12.08 -8.27 7.04
C ASP A 139 -13.04 -7.26 6.37
N ALA A 140 -12.93 -5.97 6.67
CA ALA A 140 -13.77 -4.95 6.02
C ALA A 140 -13.41 -4.83 4.53
N THR A 141 -14.43 -4.68 3.68
CA THR A 141 -14.25 -4.59 2.23
C THR A 141 -15.03 -3.43 1.63
N VAL A 142 -14.35 -2.64 0.80
CA VAL A 142 -14.98 -1.72 -0.15
C VAL A 142 -14.60 -2.14 -1.56
N GLY A 143 -15.57 -2.57 -2.37
CA GLY A 143 -15.31 -3.00 -3.75
C GLY A 143 -14.81 -1.88 -4.67
N GLY A 144 -15.25 -0.64 -4.43
CA GLY A 144 -14.80 0.53 -5.17
C GLY A 144 -15.71 1.74 -4.96
N GLY A 145 -15.79 2.64 -5.95
CA GLY A 145 -16.66 3.81 -5.91
C GLY A 145 -16.01 5.05 -5.28
N ALA A 146 -16.79 5.91 -4.62
CA ALA A 146 -16.30 7.14 -4.03
C ALA A 146 -16.76 7.36 -2.59
N VAL A 147 -15.85 7.74 -1.68
CA VAL A 147 -16.20 8.18 -0.31
C VAL A 147 -16.98 7.13 0.50
N ASN A 148 -16.78 5.84 0.24
CA ASN A 148 -17.43 4.77 1.01
C ASN A 148 -16.62 4.41 2.26
N ILE A 149 -17.31 4.10 3.37
CA ILE A 149 -16.68 3.76 4.66
C ILE A 149 -17.23 2.44 5.20
N ALA A 150 -16.44 1.37 5.11
CA ALA A 150 -16.70 0.10 5.79
C ALA A 150 -15.90 0.06 7.11
N SER A 151 -16.57 0.29 8.24
CA SER A 151 -15.95 0.40 9.58
C SER A 151 -16.34 -0.68 10.57
N GLY A 152 -17.37 -1.47 10.27
CA GLY A 152 -17.68 -2.68 11.02
C GLY A 152 -16.70 -3.82 10.71
N GLN A 153 -16.46 -4.70 11.69
CA GLN A 153 -15.76 -5.96 11.43
C GLN A 153 -16.51 -6.76 10.36
N GLY A 154 -15.84 -7.27 9.34
CA GLY A 154 -16.46 -8.00 8.22
C GLY A 154 -17.48 -7.19 7.42
N ALA A 155 -17.51 -5.85 7.56
CA ALA A 155 -18.47 -5.01 6.85
C ALA A 155 -18.11 -4.92 5.36
N VAL A 156 -19.13 -4.91 4.50
CA VAL A 156 -18.96 -4.91 3.05
C VAL A 156 -19.73 -3.74 2.42
N ILE A 157 -19.06 -3.01 1.53
CA ILE A 157 -19.69 -2.08 0.60
C ILE A 157 -19.26 -2.48 -0.81
N SER A 158 -20.17 -2.95 -1.68
CA SER A 158 -19.75 -3.40 -3.01
C SER A 158 -19.26 -2.24 -3.90
N GLY A 159 -19.80 -1.03 -3.70
CA GLY A 159 -19.45 0.16 -4.46
C GLY A 159 -20.42 1.32 -4.21
N GLY A 160 -20.52 2.25 -5.16
CA GLY A 160 -21.39 3.43 -5.06
C GLY A 160 -20.67 4.65 -4.50
N GLU A 161 -21.42 5.63 -4.00
CA GLU A 161 -20.88 6.87 -3.44
C GLU A 161 -21.43 7.17 -2.04
N ASN A 162 -20.55 7.54 -1.12
CA ASN A 162 -20.92 8.03 0.22
C ASN A 162 -21.73 7.03 1.07
N ASN A 163 -21.48 5.74 0.91
CA ASN A 163 -22.13 4.70 1.73
C ASN A 163 -21.33 4.41 3.00
N THR A 164 -22.01 4.04 4.08
CA THR A 164 -21.41 3.65 5.36
C THR A 164 -21.92 2.30 5.83
N ALA A 165 -21.03 1.35 6.09
CA ALA A 165 -21.32 0.07 6.73
C ALA A 165 -20.53 -0.04 8.03
N SER A 166 -21.18 0.22 9.17
CA SER A 166 -20.54 0.34 10.48
C SER A 166 -20.91 -0.77 11.48
N GLY A 167 -21.96 -1.54 11.20
CA GLY A 167 -22.30 -2.72 12.02
C GLY A 167 -21.39 -3.90 11.74
N TRP A 168 -21.21 -4.80 12.73
CA TRP A 168 -20.50 -6.06 12.52
C TRP A 168 -21.22 -6.90 11.46
N ASN A 169 -20.50 -7.28 10.40
CA ASN A 169 -21.00 -7.99 9.22
C ASN A 169 -22.13 -7.22 8.51
N ALA A 170 -22.15 -5.89 8.61
CA ALA A 170 -23.10 -5.07 7.88
C ALA A 170 -22.74 -5.01 6.39
N THR A 171 -23.76 -5.00 5.53
CA THR A 171 -23.58 -4.96 4.07
C THR A 171 -24.35 -3.80 3.46
N VAL A 172 -23.68 -3.05 2.58
CA VAL A 172 -24.33 -2.14 1.63
C VAL A 172 -24.03 -2.65 0.22
N GLY A 173 -25.07 -3.02 -0.53
CA GLY A 173 -24.91 -3.55 -1.88
C GLY A 173 -24.39 -2.52 -2.89
N GLY A 174 -24.64 -1.23 -2.67
CA GLY A 174 -24.17 -0.11 -3.48
C GLY A 174 -25.05 1.13 -3.30
N GLY A 175 -25.04 2.04 -4.27
CA GLY A 175 -25.93 3.22 -4.28
C GLY A 175 -25.30 4.50 -3.74
N TYR A 176 -26.13 5.43 -3.25
CA TYR A 176 -25.74 6.75 -2.76
C TYR A 176 -26.28 7.01 -1.34
N TYR A 177 -25.41 7.37 -0.40
CA TYR A 177 -25.78 7.70 0.99
C TYR A 177 -26.50 6.61 1.79
N ASN A 178 -26.26 5.33 1.49
CA ASN A 178 -26.82 4.25 2.29
C ASN A 178 -26.04 4.04 3.58
N VAL A 179 -26.75 3.72 4.67
CA VAL A 179 -26.16 3.46 5.98
C VAL A 179 -26.64 2.12 6.55
N ALA A 180 -25.70 1.20 6.78
CA ALA A 180 -25.93 -0.07 7.47
C ALA A 180 -25.19 -0.09 8.82
N SER A 181 -25.87 0.29 9.90
CA SER A 181 -25.27 0.45 11.24
C SER A 181 -25.55 -0.69 12.22
N GLY A 182 -26.57 -1.50 11.97
CA GLY A 182 -26.90 -2.64 12.82
C GLY A 182 -25.97 -3.84 12.60
N VAL A 183 -25.78 -4.66 13.62
CA VAL A 183 -25.12 -5.97 13.49
C VAL A 183 -25.90 -6.81 12.47
N TYR A 184 -25.22 -7.35 11.46
CA TYR A 184 -25.80 -8.09 10.33
C TYR A 184 -26.78 -7.28 9.47
N ALA A 185 -26.83 -5.95 9.59
CA ALA A 185 -27.72 -5.12 8.79
C ALA A 185 -27.37 -5.21 7.30
N THR A 186 -28.38 -5.24 6.45
CA THR A 186 -28.20 -5.22 4.99
C THR A 186 -29.02 -4.09 4.38
N VAL A 187 -28.37 -3.22 3.62
CA VAL A 187 -29.02 -2.30 2.68
C VAL A 187 -28.68 -2.76 1.28
N ALA A 188 -29.69 -3.21 0.52
CA ALA A 188 -29.46 -3.76 -0.82
C ALA A 188 -28.91 -2.71 -1.80
N GLY A 189 -29.32 -1.45 -1.65
CA GLY A 189 -28.92 -0.30 -2.46
C GLY A 189 -30.01 0.78 -2.43
N GLY A 190 -29.78 1.85 -3.17
CA GLY A 190 -30.63 3.06 -3.21
C GLY A 190 -29.82 4.27 -3.63
#